data_AF-K7P9Q6-F1
#
_entry.id   AF-K7P9Q6-F1
#
_cell.length_a   1.000
_cell.length_b   1.000
_cell.length_c   1.000
_cell.angle_alpha   90.00
_cell.angle_beta   90.00
_cell.angle_gamma   90.00
#
_symmetry.space_group_name_H-M   'P 1'
#
loop_
_entity.id
_entity.type
_entity.pdbx_description
1 polymer ?
#
loop_
_entity_poly.entity_id
_entity_poly.type
_entity_poly.pdbx_seq_one_letter_code
_entity_poly.pdbx_strand_id
1 'polypeptide(L)'
;LPSYIANLLDKSLKELEGLVYCDYLNFSFARPITKKPTFLRLRGSFEYEIQSWKYSIPLFFTTQGFDTFRNREISTGAVAIREQLADLDLRIILENSLVEWKELGEEGPTGNEWEDRKVGRRKDFLVRRMELTKHFIRTNIEPEWMVLFLLPVLPPELRPIIQIDGGKLMSSDINELYRRVIYRNNTLTDLLTTSRSTPGELVMCQEKLVQEAVDTLLDNGIRGQPMKD
;
A
#
# COMPACT_ATOMS: atom_id res chain seq x y z
N LEU A 1 5.60 12.81 10.23
CA LEU A 1 5.61 11.57 11.04
C LEU A 1 6.23 10.47 10.19
N PRO A 2 7.11 9.60 10.74
CA PRO A 2 7.65 8.49 9.97
C PRO A 2 6.55 7.46 9.68
N SER A 3 6.46 6.97 8.43
CA SER A 3 5.48 5.94 8.06
C SER A 3 5.96 4.56 8.52
N TYR A 4 5.10 3.84 9.23
CA TYR A 4 5.39 2.49 9.72
C TYR A 4 5.57 1.49 8.57
N ILE A 5 4.76 1.58 7.51
CA ILE A 5 4.87 0.73 6.32
C ILE A 5 6.20 1.00 5.61
N ALA A 6 6.54 2.27 5.41
CA ALA A 6 7.79 2.68 4.77
C ALA A 6 9.02 2.21 5.55
N ASN A 7 8.99 2.34 6.87
CA ASN A 7 10.09 1.89 7.73
C ASN A 7 10.30 0.37 7.67
N LEU A 8 9.22 -0.40 7.64
CA LEU A 8 9.32 -1.85 7.62
C LEU A 8 9.84 -2.37 6.26
N LEU A 9 9.35 -1.77 5.16
CA LEU A 9 9.74 -2.14 3.79
C LEU A 9 11.07 -1.52 3.33
N ASP A 10 11.63 -0.56 4.07
CA ASP A 10 12.83 0.19 3.68
C ASP A 10 12.69 0.88 2.31
N LYS A 11 11.52 1.48 2.09
CA LYS A 11 11.15 2.19 0.87
C LYS A 11 10.84 3.65 1.16
N SER A 12 11.03 4.52 0.18
CA SER A 12 10.60 5.90 0.32
C SER A 12 9.07 6.00 0.32
N LEU A 13 8.53 7.00 1.01
CA LEU A 13 7.08 7.22 1.05
C LEU A 13 6.52 7.47 -0.36
N LYS A 14 7.26 8.23 -1.18
CA LYS A 14 6.88 8.55 -2.56
C LYS A 14 6.79 7.30 -3.45
N GLU A 15 7.68 6.33 -3.27
CA GLU A 15 7.60 5.05 -3.98
C GLU A 15 6.34 4.26 -3.60
N LEU A 16 6.00 4.23 -2.32
CA LEU A 16 4.82 3.51 -1.84
C LEU A 16 3.52 4.21 -2.27
N GLU A 17 3.46 5.54 -2.18
CA GLU A 17 2.32 6.33 -2.68
C GLU A 17 2.15 6.15 -4.20
N GLY A 18 3.25 6.16 -4.96
CA GLY A 18 3.23 5.89 -6.39
C GLY A 18 2.71 4.49 -6.75
N LEU A 19 2.98 3.48 -5.90
CA LEU A 19 2.42 2.14 -6.06
C LEU A 19 0.93 2.08 -5.72
N VAL A 20 0.47 2.81 -4.70
CA VAL A 20 -0.94 2.80 -4.24
C VAL A 20 -1.84 3.61 -5.17
N TYR A 21 -1.51 4.89 -5.40
CA TYR A 21 -2.33 5.80 -6.20
C TYR A 21 -2.08 5.71 -7.70
N CYS A 22 -1.18 4.81 -8.11
CA CYS A 22 -0.92 4.46 -9.51
C CYS A 22 -0.66 5.69 -10.39
N ASP A 23 0.04 6.70 -9.85
CA ASP A 23 0.38 7.94 -10.57
C ASP A 23 1.30 7.67 -11.77
N TYR A 24 2.02 6.54 -11.71
CA TYR A 24 2.68 5.90 -12.83
C TYR A 24 2.29 4.42 -12.80
N LEU A 25 2.30 3.74 -13.94
CA LEU A 25 1.91 2.33 -14.09
C LEU A 25 2.93 1.38 -13.42
N ASN A 26 3.33 1.67 -12.17
CA ASN A 26 4.35 0.97 -11.42
C ASN A 26 3.77 -0.35 -10.93
N PHE A 27 4.47 -1.42 -11.28
CA PHE A 27 4.09 -2.78 -10.94
C PHE A 27 5.11 -3.35 -9.96
N SER A 28 4.65 -4.13 -8.98
CA SER A 28 5.53 -4.95 -8.18
C SER A 28 5.32 -6.41 -8.55
N PHE A 29 6.41 -7.15 -8.78
CA PHE A 29 6.35 -8.59 -8.70
C PHE A 29 6.28 -8.94 -7.22
N ALA A 30 5.08 -9.25 -6.73
CA ALA A 30 4.84 -9.41 -5.30
C ALA A 30 4.33 -10.81 -4.92
N ARG A 31 4.38 -11.80 -5.81
CA ARG A 31 3.90 -13.13 -5.44
C ARG A 31 4.86 -13.89 -4.51
N PRO A 32 4.35 -14.43 -3.38
CA PRO A 32 5.12 -15.24 -2.44
C PRO A 32 5.72 -16.50 -3.05
N ILE A 33 7.01 -16.73 -2.77
CA ILE A 33 7.72 -18.00 -3.07
C ILE A 33 7.03 -19.18 -2.38
N THR A 34 6.44 -18.94 -1.21
CA THR A 34 5.86 -19.96 -0.34
C THR A 34 4.63 -20.65 -0.94
N LYS A 35 3.89 -19.98 -1.84
CA LYS A 35 2.68 -20.56 -2.46
C LYS A 35 2.88 -21.02 -3.90
N LYS A 36 3.73 -20.36 -4.70
CA LYS A 36 4.07 -20.75 -6.08
C LYS A 36 5.43 -20.18 -6.49
N PRO A 37 6.35 -20.97 -7.09
CA PRO A 37 7.53 -20.40 -7.71
C PRO A 37 7.11 -19.42 -8.81
N THR A 38 7.71 -18.22 -8.79
CA THR A 38 7.63 -17.22 -9.86
C THR A 38 8.35 -17.78 -11.09
N PHE A 39 7.71 -17.76 -12.26
CA PHE A 39 8.24 -18.29 -13.51
C PHE A 39 9.62 -17.70 -13.83
N LEU A 40 9.83 -16.42 -13.51
CA LEU A 40 11.08 -15.71 -13.79
C LEU A 40 12.01 -15.59 -12.58
N ARG A 41 11.59 -16.06 -11.38
CA ARG A 41 12.31 -15.85 -10.10
C ARG A 41 12.70 -14.38 -9.83
N LEU A 42 12.06 -13.42 -10.50
CA LEU A 42 12.31 -12.00 -10.33
C LEU A 42 11.63 -11.51 -9.05
N ARG A 43 12.34 -10.66 -8.29
CA ARG A 43 11.83 -9.98 -7.09
C ARG A 43 12.12 -8.49 -7.22
N GLY A 44 11.14 -7.64 -6.91
CA GLY A 44 11.34 -6.19 -6.87
C GLY A 44 10.14 -5.39 -7.39
N SER A 45 10.18 -4.09 -7.09
CA SER A 45 9.35 -3.08 -7.74
C SER A 45 10.02 -2.64 -9.04
N PHE A 46 9.27 -2.59 -10.13
CA PHE A 46 9.76 -2.08 -11.40
C PHE A 46 8.93 -0.90 -11.86
N GLU A 47 9.64 0.15 -12.27
CA GLU A 47 9.03 1.36 -12.81
C GLU A 47 8.66 1.13 -14.29
N TYR A 48 7.49 1.63 -14.68
CA TYR A 48 7.00 1.50 -16.05
C TYR A 48 7.82 2.26 -17.09
N GLU A 49 8.72 3.15 -16.66
CA GLU A 49 9.61 3.90 -17.55
C GLU A 49 10.50 2.98 -18.40
N ILE A 50 10.63 1.70 -18.04
CA ILE A 50 11.13 0.67 -18.96
C ILE A 50 10.01 0.35 -19.97
N GLN A 51 9.75 1.29 -20.89
CA GLN A 51 8.88 1.15 -22.07
C GLN A 51 9.18 -0.16 -22.82
N SER A 52 10.41 -0.66 -22.70
CA SER A 52 10.87 -1.97 -23.16
C SER A 52 10.01 -3.16 -22.68
N TRP A 53 9.41 -3.15 -21.48
CA TRP A 53 8.71 -4.33 -20.95
C TRP A 53 7.32 -4.55 -21.51
N LYS A 54 6.60 -3.45 -21.79
CA LYS A 54 5.30 -3.49 -22.47
C LYS A 54 5.40 -4.15 -23.84
N TYR A 55 6.57 -4.07 -24.48
CA TYR A 55 6.82 -4.67 -25.79
C TYR A 55 7.62 -5.97 -25.71
N SER A 56 8.55 -6.12 -24.76
CA SER A 56 9.42 -7.30 -24.65
C SER A 56 8.76 -8.49 -23.99
N ILE A 57 8.01 -8.30 -22.90
CA ILE A 57 7.42 -9.45 -22.18
C ILE A 57 6.29 -10.09 -23.02
N PRO A 58 5.37 -9.33 -23.65
CA PRO A 58 4.35 -9.93 -24.50
C PRO A 58 4.90 -10.65 -25.74
N LEU A 59 6.11 -10.35 -26.20
CA LEU A 59 6.74 -11.12 -27.29
C LEU A 59 7.00 -12.59 -26.92
N PHE A 60 7.14 -12.89 -25.62
CA PHE A 60 7.41 -14.24 -25.12
C PHE A 60 6.15 -15.03 -24.75
N PHE A 61 4.96 -14.40 -24.79
CA PHE A 61 3.70 -15.04 -24.40
C PHE A 61 2.63 -14.83 -25.49
N THR A 62 1.73 -15.79 -25.66
CA THR A 62 0.46 -15.50 -26.36
C THR A 62 -0.31 -14.43 -25.58
N THR A 63 -1.19 -13.65 -26.22
CA THR A 63 -2.01 -12.63 -25.51
C THR A 63 -2.70 -13.22 -24.27
N GLN A 64 -3.26 -14.43 -24.41
CA GLN A 64 -3.87 -15.18 -23.30
C GLN A 64 -2.83 -15.66 -22.26
N GLY A 65 -1.64 -16.07 -22.69
CA GLY A 65 -0.54 -16.46 -21.80
C GLY A 65 0.02 -15.29 -21.00
N PHE A 66 0.09 -14.10 -21.60
CA PHE A 66 0.55 -12.88 -20.96
C PHE A 66 -0.45 -12.41 -19.91
N ASP A 67 -1.75 -12.42 -20.20
CA ASP A 67 -2.77 -12.10 -19.20
C ASP A 67 -2.75 -13.10 -18.04
N THR A 68 -2.55 -14.39 -18.33
CA THR A 68 -2.41 -15.42 -17.29
C THR A 68 -1.16 -15.20 -16.43
N PHE A 69 -0.04 -14.81 -17.04
CA PHE A 69 1.21 -14.47 -16.36
C PHE A 69 1.06 -13.20 -15.50
N ARG A 70 0.50 -12.13 -16.07
CA ARG A 70 0.25 -10.86 -15.40
C ARG A 70 -0.62 -11.04 -14.17
N ASN A 71 -1.77 -11.68 -14.33
CA ASN A 71 -2.70 -11.98 -13.23
C ASN A 71 -2.10 -12.97 -12.20
N ARG A 72 -1.01 -13.67 -12.55
CA ARG A 72 -0.32 -14.62 -11.67
C ARG A 72 0.86 -14.02 -10.94
N GLU A 73 1.61 -13.06 -11.49
CA GLU A 73 2.92 -12.67 -10.94
C GLU A 73 3.05 -11.19 -10.65
N ILE A 74 2.17 -10.37 -11.23
CA ILE A 74 2.22 -8.92 -11.08
C ILE A 74 1.07 -8.49 -10.18
N SER A 75 1.42 -7.83 -9.09
CA SER A 75 0.46 -7.22 -8.18
C SER A 75 0.61 -5.70 -8.23
N THR A 76 -0.52 -5.00 -8.17
CA THR A 76 -0.61 -3.54 -8.18
C THR A 76 -1.23 -3.01 -6.90
N GLY A 77 -1.07 -1.71 -6.66
CA GLY A 77 -1.80 -1.02 -5.61
C GLY A 77 -1.49 -1.51 -4.19
N ALA A 78 -2.51 -1.40 -3.34
CA ALA A 78 -2.46 -1.84 -1.94
C ALA A 78 -2.22 -3.35 -1.80
N VAL A 79 -2.66 -4.16 -2.76
CA VAL A 79 -2.46 -5.63 -2.74
C VAL A 79 -0.97 -5.95 -2.80
N ALA A 80 -0.22 -5.25 -3.64
CA ALA A 80 1.22 -5.45 -3.77
C ALA A 80 1.97 -5.13 -2.46
N ILE A 81 1.58 -4.06 -1.77
CA ILE A 81 2.14 -3.69 -0.47
C ILE A 81 1.82 -4.77 0.57
N ARG A 82 0.58 -5.25 0.61
CA ARG A 82 0.17 -6.30 1.54
C ARG A 82 0.98 -7.59 1.32
N GLU A 83 1.12 -8.03 0.08
CA GLU A 83 1.92 -9.22 -0.23
C GLU A 83 3.39 -9.04 0.15
N GLN A 84 3.96 -7.85 -0.10
CA GLN A 84 5.32 -7.54 0.36
C GLN A 84 5.44 -7.61 1.88
N LEU A 85 4.45 -7.13 2.63
CA LEU A 85 4.40 -7.18 4.10
C LEU A 85 4.22 -8.60 4.64
N ALA A 86 3.40 -9.42 3.96
CA ALA A 86 3.15 -10.82 4.30
C ALA A 86 4.39 -11.70 4.12
N ASP A 87 5.21 -11.38 3.12
CA ASP A 87 6.45 -12.10 2.81
C ASP A 87 7.63 -11.75 3.74
N LEU A 88 7.46 -10.80 4.67
CA LEU A 88 8.53 -10.36 5.55
C LEU A 88 8.77 -11.36 6.68
N ASP A 89 9.99 -11.88 6.75
CA ASP A 89 10.49 -12.51 7.96
C ASP A 89 11.03 -11.43 8.92
N LEU A 90 10.23 -11.13 9.95
CA LEU A 90 10.56 -10.15 10.98
C LEU A 90 11.86 -10.48 11.72
N ARG A 91 12.22 -11.76 11.89
CA ARG A 91 13.45 -12.16 12.59
C ARG A 91 14.67 -11.83 11.74
N ILE A 92 14.60 -12.15 10.45
CA ILE A 92 15.67 -11.83 9.49
C ILE A 92 15.86 -10.31 9.37
N ILE A 93 14.76 -9.54 9.31
CA ILE A 93 14.84 -8.07 9.26
C ILE A 93 15.53 -7.51 10.50
N LEU A 94 15.20 -8.04 11.68
CA LEU A 94 15.82 -7.60 12.93
C LEU A 94 17.32 -7.89 12.94
N GLU A 95 17.71 -9.11 12.55
CA GLU A 95 19.12 -9.51 12.49
C GLU A 95 19.92 -8.69 11.48
N ASN A 96 19.41 -8.53 10.26
CA ASN A 96 20.03 -7.71 9.23
C ASN A 96 20.17 -6.25 9.67
N SER A 97 19.13 -5.67 10.29
CA SER A 97 19.16 -4.28 10.77
C SER A 97 20.16 -4.09 11.92
N LEU A 98 20.35 -5.11 12.77
CA LEU A 98 21.34 -5.09 13.85
C LEU A 98 22.76 -5.16 13.31
N VAL A 99 23.02 -5.99 12.30
CA VAL A 99 24.32 -6.10 11.63
C VAL A 99 24.67 -4.77 10.95
N GLU A 100 23.76 -4.24 10.12
CA GLU A 100 23.95 -2.97 9.41
C GLU A 100 24.21 -1.81 10.40
N TRP A 101 23.49 -1.77 11.52
CA TRP A 101 23.68 -0.72 12.53
C TRP A 101 25.06 -0.79 13.20
N LYS A 102 25.59 -2.01 13.43
CA LYS A 102 26.92 -2.21 13.99
C LYS A 102 28.01 -1.82 13.00
N GLU A 103 27.90 -2.23 11.74
CA GLU A 103 28.86 -1.89 10.68
C GLU A 103 29.01 -0.38 10.53
N LEU A 104 27.90 0.35 10.46
CA LEU A 104 27.90 1.82 10.43
C LEU A 104 28.51 2.44 11.71
N GLY A 105 28.51 1.70 12.82
CA GLY A 105 29.15 2.06 14.09
C GLY A 105 30.67 2.01 14.04
N GLU A 106 31.22 1.03 13.33
CA GLU A 106 32.66 0.78 13.24
C GLU A 106 33.38 1.68 12.21
N GLU A 107 32.68 2.15 11.17
CA GLU A 107 33.26 2.98 10.10
C GLU A 107 33.83 4.34 10.56
N GLY A 108 33.51 4.80 11.79
CA GLY A 108 34.00 6.07 12.32
C GLY A 108 33.54 7.30 11.51
N PRO A 109 33.82 8.53 11.97
CA PRO A 109 33.53 9.73 11.19
C PRO A 109 34.51 9.85 10.01
N THR A 110 33.98 9.98 8.80
CA THR A 110 34.78 10.11 7.56
C THR A 110 35.38 11.51 7.42
N GLY A 111 34.94 12.47 8.25
CA GLY A 111 35.37 13.87 8.24
C GLY A 111 34.60 14.75 7.26
N ASN A 112 33.65 14.17 6.50
CA ASN A 112 32.71 14.89 5.65
C ASN A 112 31.37 15.02 6.38
N GLU A 113 31.00 16.25 6.77
CA GLU A 113 29.76 16.52 7.51
C GLU A 113 28.50 15.96 6.81
N TRP A 114 28.46 15.93 5.48
CA TRP A 114 27.29 15.45 4.75
C TRP A 114 27.15 13.93 4.84
N GLU A 115 28.25 13.20 4.70
CA GLU A 115 28.29 11.75 4.84
C GLU A 115 27.98 11.34 6.30
N ASP A 116 28.59 12.02 7.27
CA ASP A 116 28.36 11.75 8.69
C ASP A 116 26.88 11.98 9.06
N ARG A 117 26.23 13.03 8.53
CA ARG A 117 24.78 13.24 8.69
C ARG A 117 23.93 12.18 7.99
N LYS A 118 24.36 11.67 6.84
CA LYS A 118 23.65 10.60 6.10
C LYS A 118 23.71 9.30 6.89
N VAL A 119 24.89 8.92 7.39
CA VAL A 119 25.10 7.76 8.26
C VAL A 119 24.27 7.90 9.55
N GLY A 120 24.27 9.07 10.19
CA GLY A 120 23.44 9.34 11.37
C GLY A 120 21.95 9.10 11.10
N ARG A 121 21.42 9.66 10.00
CA ARG A 121 20.02 9.42 9.59
C ARG A 121 19.71 7.94 9.33
N ARG A 122 20.65 7.20 8.75
CA ARG A 122 20.50 5.75 8.51
C ARG A 122 20.49 4.98 9.83
N LYS A 123 21.36 5.30 10.78
CA LYS A 123 21.35 4.71 12.12
C LYS A 123 20.03 4.95 12.85
N ASP A 124 19.53 6.18 12.85
CA ASP A 124 18.24 6.52 13.47
C ASP A 124 17.07 5.79 12.81
N PHE A 125 17.14 5.58 11.50
CA PHE A 125 16.18 4.78 10.77
C PHE A 125 16.21 3.30 11.20
N LEU A 126 17.41 2.70 11.28
CA LEU A 126 17.58 1.30 11.70
C LEU A 126 17.08 1.08 13.13
N VAL A 127 17.34 2.01 14.05
CA VAL A 127 16.80 1.95 15.42
C VAL A 127 15.27 1.89 15.41
N ARG A 128 14.62 2.79 14.66
CA ARG A 128 13.15 2.81 14.53
C ARG A 128 12.61 1.53 13.89
N ARG A 129 13.27 1.01 12.86
CA ARG A 129 12.90 -0.24 12.19
C ARG A 129 12.99 -1.43 13.14
N MET A 130 14.10 -1.56 13.87
CA MET A 130 14.30 -2.62 14.86
C MET A 130 13.28 -2.54 16.00
N GLU A 131 13.00 -1.35 16.50
CA GLU A 131 12.00 -1.14 17.55
C GLU A 131 10.61 -1.58 17.08
N LEU A 132 10.19 -1.13 15.90
CA LEU A 132 8.91 -1.53 15.30
C LEU A 132 8.82 -3.04 15.08
N THR A 133 9.86 -3.67 14.54
CA THR A 133 9.92 -5.13 14.34
C THR A 133 9.82 -5.88 15.67
N LYS A 134 10.49 -5.42 16.73
CA LYS A 134 10.37 -6.00 18.08
C LYS A 134 8.96 -5.90 18.62
N HIS A 135 8.25 -4.80 18.36
CA HIS A 135 6.86 -4.65 18.78
C HIS A 135 5.96 -5.67 18.09
N PHE A 136 6.05 -5.83 16.77
CA PHE A 136 5.27 -6.85 16.04
C PHE A 136 5.52 -8.27 16.55
N ILE A 137 6.78 -8.63 16.80
CA ILE A 137 7.13 -9.96 17.34
C ILE A 137 6.54 -10.16 18.74
N ARG A 138 6.54 -9.13 19.59
CA ARG A 138 6.03 -9.22 20.97
C ARG A 138 4.51 -9.29 21.05
N THR A 139 3.82 -8.53 20.20
CA THR A 139 2.34 -8.46 20.21
C THR A 139 1.71 -9.58 19.38
N ASN A 140 2.50 -10.33 18.63
CA ASN A 140 2.02 -11.34 17.68
C ASN A 140 1.01 -10.78 16.68
N ILE A 141 1.23 -9.52 16.26
CA ILE A 141 0.44 -8.84 15.23
C ILE A 141 1.16 -9.04 13.89
N GLU A 142 0.40 -9.34 12.85
CA GLU A 142 0.94 -9.49 11.51
C GLU A 142 1.05 -8.12 10.81
N PRO A 143 2.20 -7.78 10.17
CA PRO A 143 2.36 -6.51 9.47
C PRO A 143 1.36 -6.28 8.34
N GLU A 144 0.89 -7.34 7.69
CA GLU A 144 -0.10 -7.25 6.62
C GLU A 144 -1.44 -6.66 7.05
N TRP A 145 -1.78 -6.70 8.36
CA TRP A 145 -3.02 -6.12 8.90
C TRP A 145 -3.04 -4.59 8.84
N MET A 146 -1.90 -3.95 8.56
CA MET A 146 -1.85 -2.52 8.26
C MET A 146 -2.59 -2.17 6.96
N VAL A 147 -2.83 -3.14 6.07
CA VAL A 147 -3.62 -2.98 4.85
C VAL A 147 -5.02 -3.58 5.06
N LEU A 148 -6.04 -2.71 5.05
CA LEU A 148 -7.42 -3.10 5.36
C LEU A 148 -8.11 -3.80 4.18
N PHE A 149 -8.75 -4.94 4.44
CA PHE A 149 -9.67 -5.62 3.51
C PHE A 149 -11.15 -5.38 3.83
N LEU A 150 -11.43 -5.13 5.11
CA LEU A 150 -12.77 -4.91 5.62
C LEU A 150 -12.75 -3.63 6.44
N LEU A 151 -13.62 -2.70 6.06
CA LEU A 151 -13.78 -1.43 6.74
C LEU A 151 -14.98 -1.53 7.70
N PRO A 152 -14.78 -1.45 9.03
CA PRO A 152 -15.89 -1.47 9.97
C PRO A 152 -16.76 -0.21 9.83
N VAL A 153 -18.08 -0.40 9.96
CA VAL A 153 -19.06 0.70 9.91
C VAL A 153 -19.55 0.97 11.31
N LEU A 154 -19.54 2.24 11.71
CA LEU A 154 -20.05 2.63 13.02
C LEU A 154 -21.55 2.31 13.17
N PRO A 155 -21.99 1.92 14.37
CA PRO A 155 -23.39 1.65 14.64
C PRO A 155 -24.24 2.94 14.48
N PRO A 156 -25.53 2.82 14.15
CA PRO A 156 -26.39 3.97 13.80
C PRO A 156 -26.56 4.97 14.95
N GLU A 157 -26.43 4.54 16.20
CA GLU A 157 -26.50 5.40 17.39
C GLU A 157 -25.39 6.46 17.40
N LEU A 158 -24.23 6.13 16.82
CA LEU A 158 -23.11 7.06 16.67
C LEU A 158 -23.18 7.87 15.37
N ARG A 159 -24.20 7.64 14.54
CA ARG A 159 -24.37 8.27 13.22
C ARG A 159 -25.82 8.72 12.98
N PRO A 160 -26.40 9.55 13.86
CA PRO A 160 -27.82 9.89 13.79
C PRO A 160 -28.18 10.63 12.50
N ILE A 161 -29.34 10.28 11.96
CA ILE A 161 -30.01 11.01 10.89
C ILE A 161 -31.21 11.70 11.54
N ILE A 162 -31.19 13.02 11.60
CA ILE A 162 -32.19 13.83 12.30
C ILE A 162 -33.14 14.40 11.25
N GLN A 163 -34.44 14.13 11.40
CA GLN A 163 -35.44 14.82 10.59
C GLN A 163 -35.64 16.23 11.17
N ILE A 164 -35.47 17.25 10.35
CA ILE A 164 -35.79 18.64 10.70
C ILE A 164 -37.20 18.96 10.25
N ASP A 165 -37.85 19.85 10.99
CA ASP A 165 -39.19 20.33 10.68
C ASP A 165 -39.25 20.88 9.24
N GLY A 166 -40.26 20.45 8.48
CA GLY A 166 -40.37 20.69 7.03
C GLY A 166 -39.84 19.58 6.11
N GLY A 167 -39.59 18.37 6.62
CA GLY A 167 -39.31 17.17 5.79
C GLY A 167 -37.89 17.05 5.24
N LYS A 168 -36.96 17.92 5.69
CA LYS A 168 -35.54 17.81 5.36
C LYS A 168 -34.84 16.87 6.35
N LEU A 169 -34.09 15.91 5.82
CA LEU A 169 -33.21 15.06 6.63
C LEU A 169 -31.86 15.75 6.77
N MET A 170 -31.43 16.03 8.00
CA MET A 170 -30.04 16.31 8.30
C MET A 170 -29.32 15.01 8.60
N SER A 171 -28.25 14.76 7.85
CA SER A 171 -27.38 13.61 8.02
C SER A 171 -26.02 14.10 8.49
N SER A 172 -25.37 13.36 9.38
CA SER A 172 -23.96 13.61 9.70
C SER A 172 -23.08 13.46 8.46
N ASP A 173 -22.03 14.29 8.35
CA ASP A 173 -21.02 14.24 7.29
C ASP A 173 -20.44 12.83 7.12
N ILE A 174 -20.28 12.06 8.21
CA ILE A 174 -19.74 10.69 8.16
C ILE A 174 -20.64 9.72 7.35
N ASN A 175 -21.95 9.94 7.35
CA ASN A 175 -22.88 9.12 6.56
C ASN A 175 -22.70 9.38 5.07
N GLU A 176 -22.38 10.61 4.67
CA GLU A 176 -22.07 10.92 3.28
C GLU A 176 -20.76 10.26 2.85
N LEU A 177 -19.75 10.29 3.72
CA LEU A 177 -18.48 9.59 3.47
C LEU A 177 -18.67 8.07 3.34
N TYR A 178 -19.46 7.44 4.22
CA TYR A 178 -19.81 6.03 4.09
C TYR A 178 -20.56 5.74 2.78
N ARG A 179 -21.53 6.58 2.40
CA ARG A 179 -22.24 6.43 1.11
C ARG A 179 -21.28 6.50 -0.06
N ARG A 180 -20.33 7.44 -0.06
CA ARG A 180 -19.31 7.57 -1.11
C ARG A 180 -18.44 6.32 -1.21
N VAL A 181 -17.95 5.79 -0.09
CA VAL A 181 -17.14 4.54 -0.07
C VAL A 181 -17.95 3.36 -0.62
N ILE A 182 -19.19 3.17 -0.17
CA ILE A 182 -20.06 2.08 -0.62
C ILE A 182 -20.34 2.21 -2.12
N TYR A 183 -20.65 3.42 -2.60
CA TYR A 183 -20.92 3.67 -4.01
C TYR A 183 -19.71 3.32 -4.90
N ARG A 184 -18.50 3.75 -4.51
CA ARG A 184 -17.27 3.44 -5.25
C ARG A 184 -16.97 1.94 -5.24
N ASN A 185 -17.14 1.27 -4.10
CA ASN A 185 -16.92 -0.17 -3.98
C ASN A 185 -17.89 -1.00 -4.83
N ASN A 186 -19.18 -0.62 -4.86
CA ASN A 186 -20.17 -1.27 -5.72
C ASN A 186 -19.86 -1.01 -7.20
N THR A 187 -19.48 0.21 -7.57
CA THR A 187 -19.07 0.54 -8.96
C THR A 187 -17.89 -0.31 -9.41
N LEU A 188 -16.87 -0.49 -8.56
CA LEU A 188 -15.73 -1.36 -8.85
C LEU A 188 -16.17 -2.84 -8.99
N THR A 189 -17.05 -3.31 -8.12
CA THR A 189 -17.58 -4.68 -8.15
C THR A 189 -18.40 -4.95 -9.42
N ASP A 190 -19.27 -4.02 -9.80
CA ASP A 190 -20.09 -4.11 -11.01
C ASP A 190 -19.21 -4.09 -12.27
N LEU A 191 -18.15 -3.27 -12.26
CA LEU A 191 -17.15 -3.26 -13.32
C LEU A 191 -16.46 -4.61 -13.44
N LEU A 192 -15.95 -5.18 -12.33
CA LEU A 192 -15.26 -6.48 -12.34
C LEU A 192 -16.16 -7.65 -12.78
N THR A 193 -17.45 -7.61 -12.44
CA THR A 193 -18.42 -8.68 -12.76
C THR A 193 -18.97 -8.59 -14.17
N THR A 194 -19.25 -7.38 -14.66
CA THR A 194 -19.90 -7.15 -15.96
C THR A 194 -18.92 -7.32 -17.12
N SER A 195 -17.63 -7.11 -16.90
CA SER A 195 -16.72 -6.83 -18.00
C SER A 195 -15.53 -7.80 -18.11
N ARG A 196 -15.73 -8.84 -18.93
CA ARG A 196 -14.67 -9.79 -19.30
C ARG A 196 -13.55 -9.16 -20.15
N SER A 197 -13.72 -7.92 -20.60
CA SER A 197 -12.83 -7.21 -21.53
C SER A 197 -12.52 -5.76 -21.10
N THR A 198 -12.74 -5.38 -19.84
CA THR A 198 -12.42 -4.01 -19.42
C THR A 198 -10.92 -3.78 -19.39
N PRO A 199 -10.43 -2.68 -19.99
CA PRO A 199 -9.04 -2.28 -19.88
C PRO A 199 -8.61 -2.17 -18.41
N GLY A 200 -7.47 -2.78 -18.07
CA GLY A 200 -6.95 -2.73 -16.70
C GLY A 200 -6.76 -1.31 -16.17
N GLU A 201 -6.49 -0.33 -17.03
CA GLU A 201 -6.38 1.09 -16.66
C GLU A 201 -7.67 1.65 -16.04
N LEU A 202 -8.84 1.23 -16.53
CA LEU A 202 -10.12 1.64 -15.94
C LEU A 202 -10.36 0.99 -14.58
N VAL A 203 -9.92 -0.26 -14.40
CA VAL A 203 -9.97 -0.94 -13.10
C VAL A 203 -9.08 -0.19 -12.09
N MET A 204 -7.83 0.13 -12.47
CA MET A 204 -6.90 0.89 -11.61
C MET A 204 -7.47 2.27 -11.22
N CYS A 205 -8.14 2.94 -12.16
CA CYS A 205 -8.79 4.22 -11.88
C CYS A 205 -9.92 4.06 -10.84
N GLN A 206 -10.75 3.02 -10.95
CA GLN A 206 -11.79 2.76 -9.93
C GLN A 206 -11.19 2.34 -8.58
N GLU A 207 -10.12 1.54 -8.57
CA GLU A 207 -9.38 1.19 -7.34
C GLU A 207 -8.83 2.44 -6.65
N LYS A 208 -8.27 3.39 -7.40
CA LYS A 208 -7.81 4.69 -6.88
C LYS A 208 -8.95 5.49 -6.25
N LEU A 209 -10.11 5.56 -6.92
CA LEU A 209 -11.27 6.27 -6.38
C LEU A 209 -11.83 5.63 -5.10
N VAL A 210 -11.73 4.31 -4.97
CA VAL A 210 -12.07 3.61 -3.72
C VAL A 210 -11.07 3.97 -2.63
N GLN A 211 -9.76 3.95 -2.94
CA GLN A 211 -8.70 4.32 -2.01
C GLN A 211 -8.90 5.75 -1.48
N GLU A 212 -9.05 6.73 -2.38
CA GLU A 212 -9.27 8.14 -2.02
C GLU A 212 -10.55 8.33 -1.17
N ALA A 213 -11.61 7.58 -1.45
CA ALA A 213 -12.83 7.63 -0.66
C ALA A 213 -12.63 7.10 0.77
N VAL A 214 -11.86 6.02 0.93
CA VAL A 214 -11.52 5.46 2.24
C VAL A 214 -10.58 6.38 3.01
N ASP A 215 -9.57 6.95 2.35
CA ASP A 215 -8.66 7.93 2.96
C ASP A 215 -9.44 9.14 3.46
N THR A 216 -10.36 9.66 2.63
CA THR A 216 -11.24 10.76 3.03
C THR A 216 -12.07 10.38 4.26
N LEU A 217 -12.64 9.17 4.32
CA LEU A 217 -13.42 8.72 5.47
C LEU A 217 -12.56 8.70 6.76
N LEU A 218 -11.35 8.17 6.69
CA LEU A 218 -10.47 8.03 7.86
C LEU A 218 -9.85 9.36 8.29
N ASP A 219 -9.43 10.21 7.34
CA ASP A 219 -8.80 11.50 7.64
C ASP A 219 -9.77 12.51 8.26
N ASN A 220 -11.05 12.49 7.86
CA ASN A 220 -12.10 13.28 8.51
C ASN A 220 -12.25 12.88 9.99
N GLY A 221 -12.00 11.61 10.34
CA GLY A 221 -11.95 11.14 11.72
C GLY A 221 -10.67 11.54 12.49
N ILE A 222 -9.52 11.64 11.80
CA ILE A 222 -8.21 11.84 12.42
C ILE A 222 -7.89 13.31 12.69
N ARG A 223 -8.37 14.26 11.86
CA ARG A 223 -7.96 15.68 11.96
C ARG A 223 -9.06 16.67 12.34
N GLY A 224 -10.33 16.25 12.40
CA GLY A 224 -11.44 17.14 12.79
C GLY A 224 -11.63 18.39 11.93
N GLN A 225 -10.95 18.48 10.77
CA GLN A 225 -11.18 19.54 9.78
C GLN A 225 -12.03 18.96 8.66
N PRO A 226 -13.29 19.41 8.52
CA PRO A 226 -14.12 18.99 7.39
C PRO A 226 -13.50 19.50 6.09
N MET A 227 -13.46 18.65 5.07
CA MET A 227 -13.16 19.08 3.72
C MET A 227 -14.22 20.11 3.29
N LYS A 228 -13.78 21.36 3.04
CA LYS A 228 -14.62 22.33 2.33
C LYS A 228 -14.57 21.98 0.84
N ASP A 229 -15.75 21.86 0.26
CA ASP A 229 -15.98 21.77 -1.19
C ASP A 229 -15.27 22.90 -1.97
#